data_AF-A0A6P6CNL6-F1
#
_entry.id   AF-A0A6P6CNL6-F1
#
_cell.length_a   1.000
_cell.length_b   1.000
_cell.length_c   1.000
_cell.angle_alpha   90.00
_cell.angle_beta   90.00
_cell.angle_gamma   90.00
#
_symmetry.space_group_name_H-M   'P 1'
#
loop_
_entity.id
_entity.type
_entity.pdbx_description
1 polymer ?
#
loop_
_entity_poly.entity_id
_entity_poly.type
_entity_poly.pdbx_seq_one_letter_code
_entity_poly.pdbx_strand_id
1 'polypeptide(L)'
;MHNDSELTTYASEYTYTIPSLRRPDAGFYRCVVRNRMGALLQRRSEVQVAYMGDFTDKEQWKVVAQGQAAVLDFPPIDSCPRPQVTWFREGHKIIPSSRM
;
A
#
# COMPACT_ATOMS: atom_id res chain seq x y z
N MET A 1 -15.16 -2.77 14.71
CA MET A 1 -14.21 -1.66 14.95
C MET A 1 -13.24 -1.58 13.80
N HIS A 2 -12.76 -0.38 13.46
CA HIS A 2 -11.68 -0.11 12.50
C HIS A 2 -10.71 0.89 13.13
N ASN A 3 -9.43 0.52 13.19
CA ASN A 3 -8.37 1.32 13.84
C ASN A 3 -8.79 1.80 15.26
N ASP A 4 -9.30 0.86 16.05
CA ASP A 4 -9.84 1.08 17.41
C ASP A 4 -11.04 2.04 17.53
N SER A 5 -11.56 2.55 16.41
CA SER A 5 -12.82 3.30 16.35
C SER A 5 -14.02 2.36 16.17
N GLU A 6 -15.15 2.69 16.79
CA GLU A 6 -16.41 1.99 16.58
C GLU A 6 -16.93 2.27 15.16
N LEU A 7 -17.31 1.19 14.44
CA LEU A 7 -17.87 1.29 13.08
C LEU A 7 -19.38 1.06 13.06
N THR A 8 -19.86 0.19 13.94
CA THR A 8 -21.24 -0.30 14.00
C THR A 8 -21.59 -0.53 15.46
N THR A 9 -22.85 -0.32 15.81
CA THR A 9 -23.39 -0.65 17.13
C THR A 9 -23.59 -2.17 17.28
N TYR A 10 -23.88 -2.63 18.50
CA TYR A 10 -24.23 -4.02 18.75
C TYR A 10 -25.52 -4.40 18.02
N ALA A 11 -25.45 -5.48 17.24
CA ALA A 11 -26.57 -6.05 16.52
C ALA A 11 -26.43 -7.58 16.45
N SER A 12 -27.46 -8.26 15.92
CA SER A 12 -27.42 -9.72 15.75
C SER A 12 -26.60 -10.13 14.52
N GLU A 13 -26.28 -9.18 13.65
CA GLU A 13 -25.43 -9.37 12.47
C GLU A 13 -23.97 -9.62 12.88
N TYR A 14 -23.41 -10.72 12.37
CA TYR A 14 -22.02 -11.11 12.61
C TYR A 14 -21.10 -10.80 11.43
N THR A 15 -21.62 -10.20 10.37
CA THR A 15 -20.89 -9.81 9.16
C THR A 15 -20.82 -8.30 9.01
N TYR A 16 -19.71 -7.82 8.47
CA TYR A 16 -19.53 -6.44 8.05
C TYR A 16 -19.05 -6.44 6.61
N THR A 17 -19.82 -5.86 5.71
CA THR A 17 -19.57 -5.91 4.26
C THR A 17 -19.23 -4.52 3.74
N ILE A 18 -18.08 -4.41 3.08
CA ILE A 18 -17.70 -3.22 2.32
C ILE A 18 -17.97 -3.56 0.84
N PRO A 19 -19.03 -3.02 0.21
CA PRO A 19 -19.44 -3.44 -1.14
C PRO A 19 -18.45 -3.02 -2.22
N SER A 20 -17.71 -1.93 -2.00
CA SER A 20 -16.65 -1.45 -2.88
C SER A 20 -15.50 -0.95 -2.03
N LEU A 21 -14.40 -1.70 -2.06
CA LEU A 21 -13.22 -1.46 -1.25
C LEU A 21 -12.39 -0.30 -1.82
N ARG A 22 -12.04 0.67 -0.97
CA ARG A 22 -11.27 1.87 -1.32
C ARG A 22 -10.08 2.05 -0.39
N ARG A 23 -9.11 2.88 -0.77
CA ARG A 23 -7.87 3.10 0.01
C ARG A 23 -8.12 3.43 1.50
N PRO A 24 -9.10 4.28 1.88
CA PRO A 24 -9.37 4.58 3.29
C PRO A 24 -9.90 3.40 4.11
N ASP A 25 -10.37 2.33 3.45
CA ASP A 25 -10.83 1.11 4.11
C ASP A 25 -9.65 0.20 4.52
N ALA A 26 -8.41 0.55 4.16
CA ALA A 26 -7.23 -0.13 4.70
C ALA A 26 -7.14 0.09 6.22
N GLY A 27 -6.66 -0.91 6.96
CA GLY A 27 -6.41 -0.81 8.39
C GLY A 27 -6.76 -2.07 9.16
N PHE A 28 -6.89 -1.93 10.48
CA PHE A 28 -7.13 -3.06 11.38
C PHE A 28 -8.61 -3.15 11.76
N TYR A 29 -9.20 -4.30 11.48
CA TYR A 29 -10.57 -4.63 11.83
C TYR A 29 -10.61 -5.66 12.95
N ARG A 30 -11.61 -5.54 13.83
CA ARG A 30 -11.93 -6.53 14.86
C ARG A 30 -13.39 -6.41 15.28
N CYS A 31 -14.04 -7.52 15.60
CA CYS A 31 -15.38 -7.53 16.16
C CYS A 31 -15.36 -7.60 17.70
N VAL A 32 -16.43 -7.08 18.31
CA VAL A 32 -16.75 -7.27 19.73
C VAL A 32 -18.03 -8.08 19.79
N VAL A 33 -18.01 -9.21 20.48
CA VAL A 33 -19.19 -10.07 20.66
C VAL A 33 -19.62 -9.97 22.11
N ARG A 34 -20.90 -9.70 22.37
CA ARG A 34 -21.44 -9.52 23.72
C ARG A 34 -22.68 -10.37 23.94
N ASN A 35 -22.81 -10.93 25.13
CA ASN A 35 -24.05 -11.52 25.63
C ASN A 35 -24.26 -11.14 27.11
N ARG A 36 -25.28 -11.70 27.75
CA ARG A 36 -25.58 -11.44 29.17
C ARG A 36 -24.45 -11.78 30.15
N MET A 37 -23.50 -12.63 29.75
CA MET A 37 -22.37 -13.08 30.59
C MET A 37 -21.13 -12.19 30.44
N GLY A 38 -21.05 -11.37 29.39
CA GLY A 38 -19.90 -10.49 29.17
C GLY A 38 -19.67 -10.18 27.69
N ALA A 39 -18.47 -9.66 27.40
CA ALA A 39 -18.03 -9.35 26.04
C ALA A 39 -16.66 -9.97 25.76
N LEU A 40 -16.46 -10.40 24.52
CA LEU A 40 -15.21 -10.88 23.99
C LEU A 40 -14.79 -10.04 22.80
N LEU A 41 -13.49 -9.83 22.69
CA LEU A 41 -12.90 -8.97 21.70
C LEU A 41 -12.01 -9.81 20.77
N GLN A 42 -12.30 -9.79 19.47
CA GLN A 42 -11.56 -10.56 18.49
C GLN A 42 -10.10 -10.08 18.39
N ARG A 43 -9.22 -11.00 17.97
CA ARG A 43 -7.90 -10.65 17.43
C ARG A 43 -8.06 -9.68 16.25
N ARG A 44 -7.07 -8.81 16.07
CA ARG A 44 -7.04 -7.86 14.96
C ARG A 44 -6.79 -8.60 13.65
N SER A 45 -7.54 -8.25 12.61
CA SER A 45 -7.32 -8.63 11.23
C SER A 45 -6.88 -7.40 10.45
N GLU A 46 -5.77 -7.49 9.72
CA GLU A 46 -5.31 -6.41 8.86
C GLU A 46 -5.95 -6.55 7.47
N VAL A 47 -6.55 -5.47 7.00
CA VAL A 47 -7.03 -5.34 5.62
C VAL A 47 -6.09 -4.39 4.89
N GLN A 48 -5.39 -4.91 3.89
CA GLN A 48 -4.59 -4.13 2.95
C GLN A 48 -5.35 -3.94 1.65
N VAL A 49 -5.36 -2.72 1.14
CA VAL A 49 -6.02 -2.37 -0.12
C VAL A 49 -4.94 -2.16 -1.18
N ALA A 50 -4.97 -2.98 -2.23
CA ALA A 50 -4.03 -2.84 -3.33
C ALA A 50 -4.40 -1.65 -4.23
N TYR A 51 -3.42 -0.81 -4.55
CA TYR A 51 -3.61 0.32 -5.46
C TYR A 51 -2.26 0.77 -6.08
N MET A 52 -2.37 1.50 -7.19
CA MET A 52 -1.24 2.15 -7.85
C MET A 52 -1.73 3.50 -8.36
N GLY A 53 -1.05 4.57 -7.95
CA GLY A 53 -1.25 5.91 -8.47
C GLY A 53 -0.44 6.15 -9.74
N ASP A 54 -0.43 7.40 -10.16
CA ASP A 54 0.36 7.84 -11.30
C ASP A 54 1.72 8.40 -10.86
N PHE A 55 2.64 8.50 -11.82
CA PHE A 55 3.87 9.25 -11.62
C PHE A 55 3.52 10.73 -11.45
N THR A 56 3.99 11.31 -10.34
CA THR A 56 3.76 12.73 -10.03
C THR A 56 4.86 13.64 -10.59
N ASP A 57 6.04 13.07 -10.81
CA ASP A 57 7.20 13.78 -11.30
C ASP A 57 7.19 13.93 -12.83
N LYS A 58 7.64 15.09 -13.29
CA LYS A 58 7.92 15.38 -14.70
C LYS A 58 9.32 14.89 -15.06
N GLU A 59 9.69 15.06 -16.32
CA GLU A 59 11.04 14.79 -16.81
C GLU A 59 12.12 15.44 -15.93
N GLN A 60 13.07 14.63 -15.47
CA GLN A 60 14.16 15.05 -14.60
C GLN A 60 15.49 14.95 -15.34
N TRP A 61 16.38 15.90 -15.07
CA TRP A 61 17.75 15.88 -15.57
C TRP A 61 18.73 15.60 -14.44
N LYS A 62 19.77 14.83 -14.73
CA LYS A 62 20.88 14.56 -13.80
C LYS A 62 22.21 14.66 -14.54
N VAL A 63 23.10 15.52 -14.05
CA VAL A 63 24.46 15.66 -14.58
C VAL A 63 25.40 14.92 -13.63
N VAL A 64 26.29 14.12 -14.21
CA VAL A 64 27.26 13.31 -13.46
C VAL A 64 28.64 13.56 -14.05
N ALA A 65 29.62 13.81 -13.18
CA ALA A 65 31.00 13.99 -13.59
C ALA A 65 31.55 12.69 -14.19
N GLN A 66 32.43 12.81 -15.18
CA GLN A 66 33.05 11.65 -15.80
C GLN A 66 33.78 10.79 -14.76
N GLY A 67 33.60 9.48 -14.84
CA GLY A 67 34.20 8.51 -13.92
C GLY A 67 33.48 8.38 -12.57
N GLN A 68 32.38 9.09 -12.35
CA GLN A 68 31.54 8.94 -11.16
C GLN A 68 30.30 8.11 -11.46
N ALA A 69 29.76 7.45 -10.42
CA ALA A 69 28.54 6.66 -10.52
C ALA A 69 27.31 7.56 -10.72
N ALA A 70 26.46 7.21 -11.69
CA ALA A 70 25.15 7.83 -11.87
C ALA A 70 24.10 7.07 -11.08
N VAL A 71 23.56 7.69 -10.03
CA VAL A 71 22.43 7.14 -9.26
C VAL A 71 21.15 7.74 -9.82
N LEU A 72 20.21 6.93 -10.32
CA LEU A 72 18.90 7.40 -10.74
C LEU A 72 17.88 6.91 -9.71
N ASP A 73 17.22 7.87 -9.05
CA ASP A 73 16.21 7.55 -8.06
C ASP A 73 14.93 7.08 -8.77
N PHE A 74 14.24 6.10 -8.17
CA PHE A 74 12.96 5.65 -8.68
C PHE A 74 11.94 6.80 -8.53
N PRO A 75 11.25 7.21 -9.61
CA PRO A 75 10.25 8.27 -9.52
C PRO A 75 9.19 7.97 -8.45
N PRO A 76 8.80 8.94 -7.61
CA PRO A 76 7.76 8.78 -6.61
C PRO A 76 6.44 8.33 -7.25
N ILE A 77 5.92 7.20 -6.77
CA ILE A 77 4.61 6.67 -7.10
C ILE A 77 3.94 6.18 -5.83
N ASP A 78 2.71 6.61 -5.60
CA ASP A 78 1.90 6.14 -4.47
C ASP A 78 1.35 4.74 -4.82
N SER A 79 1.82 3.69 -4.15
CA SER A 79 1.41 2.32 -4.46
C SER A 79 1.52 1.41 -3.24
N CYS A 80 0.54 0.52 -3.12
CA CYS A 80 0.55 -0.59 -2.18
C CYS A 80 0.13 -1.87 -2.94
N PRO A 81 0.93 -2.94 -2.92
CA PRO A 81 2.30 -3.04 -2.39
C PRO A 81 3.31 -2.25 -3.24
N ARG A 82 4.59 -2.25 -2.83
CA ARG A 82 5.68 -1.66 -3.64
C ARG A 82 5.73 -2.34 -5.03
N PRO A 83 5.80 -1.57 -6.13
CA PRO A 83 5.79 -2.13 -7.47
C PRO A 83 7.12 -2.82 -7.83
N GLN A 84 7.05 -3.70 -8.84
CA GLN A 84 8.24 -4.18 -9.53
C GLN A 84 8.67 -3.15 -10.58
N VAL A 85 9.97 -2.87 -10.63
CA VAL A 85 10.52 -1.80 -11.48
C VAL A 85 11.46 -2.40 -12.52
N THR A 86 11.33 -1.94 -13.77
CA THR A 86 12.26 -2.24 -14.86
C THR A 86 12.72 -0.94 -15.49
N TRP A 87 14.04 -0.76 -15.62
CA TRP A 87 14.63 0.43 -16.21
C TRP A 87 14.74 0.31 -17.73
N PHE A 88 14.53 1.42 -18.43
CA PHE A 88 14.65 1.52 -19.88
C PHE A 88 15.51 2.72 -20.26
N ARG A 89 16.25 2.59 -21.37
CA ARG A 89 16.93 3.70 -22.06
C ARG A 89 16.66 3.58 -23.55
N GLU A 90 16.11 4.62 -24.16
CA GLU A 90 15.83 4.66 -25.60
C GLU A 90 15.04 3.42 -26.06
N GLY A 91 14.03 3.01 -25.27
CA GLY A 91 13.21 1.81 -25.54
C GLY A 91 13.83 0.46 -25.18
N HIS A 92 15.11 0.42 -24.79
CA HIS A 92 15.80 -0.83 -24.46
C HIS A 92 15.83 -1.08 -22.95
N LYS A 93 15.48 -2.31 -22.54
CA LYS A 93 15.54 -2.76 -21.15
C LYS A 93 17.00 -2.77 -20.66
N ILE A 94 17.23 -2.14 -19.51
CA ILE A 94 18.52 -2.22 -18.82
C ILE A 94 18.52 -3.46 -17.93
N ILE A 95 19.46 -4.37 -18.19
CA ILE A 95 19.69 -5.57 -17.38
C ILE A 95 20.92 -5.32 -16.50
N PRO A 96 20.90 -5.70 -15.21
CA PRO A 96 22.07 -5.57 -14.33
C PRO A 96 23.31 -6.19 -14.97
N SER A 97 24.43 -5.47 -14.93
CA SER A 97 25.72 -5.92 -15.46
C SER A 97 26.87 -5.38 -14.62
N SER A 98 28.01 -6.07 -14.64
CA SER A 98 29.25 -5.61 -14.04
C SER A 98 29.93 -4.58 -14.94
N ARG A 99 29.45 -3.33 -14.85
CA ARG A 99 30.14 -2.15 -15.39
C ARG A 99 30.78 -1.44 -14.21
N MET A 100 32.10 -1.66 -14.03
CA MET A 100 32.94 -0.81 -13.19
C MET A 100 33.45 0.38 -14.00
#